data_AF-A0A1R1AUX0-F1
#
_entry.id   AF-A0A1R1AUX0-F1
#
_cell.length_a   1.000
_cell.length_b   1.000
_cell.length_c   1.000
_cell.angle_alpha   90.00
_cell.angle_beta   90.00
_cell.angle_gamma   90.00
#
_symmetry.space_group_name_H-M   'P 1'
#
loop_
_entity.id
_entity.type
_entity.pdbx_description
1 polymer ?
#
loop_
_entity_poly.entity_id
_entity_poly.type
_entity_poly.pdbx_seq_one_letter_code
_entity_poly.pdbx_strand_id
1 'polypeptide(L)'
;MNEELIDYVYSQVSMKEGKKVIENILLDIYFKPGISTKEIARKTLLPLPLVSAIKKELIKVGLIEQKRGVNCTARGSRFAEQVMGFGDLDHDLYQRLKYEQWQPDELKDMMTKLESVFEGRPQVDVTIDQSSCTLATSMNRAVLALRHEALIGRDIVCLGDDDLVSVSLAFLLKQLYRNDASKSNTRIYVFEIDKRITSYVNYLAETEDLPIVCYEMDFREQLPSEFLNRFDCVFTDPPYTQQGMSLFVSRGIQLLKRDVGLPIFLSFAHKSPDFTLAMQREFANMGLLVTSVLPRFNEYIGAEIIGNTSQMIVLQSTEETHESIEREYRQALYTGEVKRTVRLYECKRCNRVTEVGFQMEWQTIEHLKKEGCPGCRYETFELIQKKNA
;
A
#
# COMPACT_ATOMS: atom_id res chain seq x y z
N MET A 1 19.23 17.89 7.55
CA MET A 1 20.71 17.78 7.52
C MET A 1 21.25 16.46 6.97
N ASN A 2 20.58 15.30 7.11
CA ASN A 2 21.10 14.03 6.55
C ASN A 2 20.44 13.58 5.22
N GLU A 3 19.12 13.76 5.00
CA GLU A 3 18.50 13.58 3.66
C GLU A 3 19.14 14.49 2.60
N GLU A 4 19.62 15.67 3.02
CA GLU A 4 20.36 16.64 2.20
C GLU A 4 21.58 16.05 1.46
N LEU A 5 22.18 14.96 1.94
CA LEU A 5 23.34 14.35 1.27
C LEU A 5 22.95 13.60 0.00
N ILE A 6 21.84 12.86 0.02
CA ILE A 6 21.34 12.14 -1.16
C ILE A 6 20.84 13.14 -2.18
N ASP A 7 20.08 14.15 -1.73
CA ASP A 7 19.62 15.25 -2.59
C ASP A 7 20.80 16.04 -3.19
N TYR A 8 21.85 16.29 -2.41
CA TYR A 8 23.07 16.90 -2.92
C TYR A 8 23.71 16.05 -4.01
N VAL A 9 23.95 14.74 -3.77
CA VAL A 9 24.54 13.86 -4.79
C VAL A 9 23.67 13.80 -6.04
N TYR A 10 22.35 13.72 -5.88
CA TYR A 10 21.39 13.76 -6.98
C TYR A 10 21.52 15.06 -7.79
N SER A 11 21.63 16.23 -7.15
CA SER A 11 21.83 17.52 -7.84
C SER A 11 23.14 17.62 -8.63
N GLN A 12 24.17 16.86 -8.25
CA GLN A 12 25.48 16.88 -8.90
C GLN A 12 25.57 15.91 -10.09
N VAL A 13 24.67 14.93 -10.16
CA VAL A 13 24.68 13.91 -11.22
C VAL A 13 23.49 14.18 -12.12
N SER A 14 23.74 14.49 -13.39
CA SER A 14 22.67 14.65 -14.40
C SER A 14 21.99 13.31 -14.70
N MET A 15 21.02 12.90 -13.88
CA MET A 15 20.31 11.63 -13.95
C MET A 15 18.80 11.80 -13.85
N LYS A 16 18.06 10.93 -14.52
CA LYS A 16 16.57 10.97 -14.60
C LYS A 16 15.91 9.85 -13.83
N GLU A 17 16.69 8.90 -13.31
CA GLU A 17 16.22 7.68 -12.65
C GLU A 17 15.76 7.92 -11.20
N GLY A 18 15.83 9.16 -10.72
CA GLY A 18 15.44 9.56 -9.37
C GLY A 18 16.50 9.27 -8.30
N LYS A 19 16.37 9.95 -7.16
CA LYS A 19 17.36 9.86 -6.06
C LYS A 19 17.36 8.51 -5.34
N LYS A 20 16.25 7.75 -5.38
CA LYS A 20 16.12 6.41 -4.80
C LYS A 20 17.19 5.44 -5.31
N VAL A 21 17.66 5.62 -6.54
CA VAL A 21 18.74 4.81 -7.11
C VAL A 21 20.07 5.02 -6.36
N ILE A 22 20.35 6.23 -5.87
CA ILE A 22 21.56 6.52 -5.08
C ILE A 22 21.48 5.80 -3.73
N GLU A 23 20.31 5.81 -3.09
CA GLU A 23 20.04 5.06 -1.86
C GLU A 23 20.27 3.56 -2.07
N ASN A 24 19.71 2.99 -3.15
CA ASN A 24 19.86 1.58 -3.49
C ASN A 24 21.34 1.20 -3.73
N ILE A 25 22.12 2.07 -4.40
CA ILE A 25 23.57 1.88 -4.56
C ILE A 25 24.27 1.86 -3.19
N LEU A 26 23.94 2.78 -2.30
CA LEU A 26 24.54 2.84 -0.97
C LEU A 26 24.21 1.59 -0.15
N LEU A 27 22.97 1.11 -0.21
CA LEU A 27 22.54 -0.13 0.43
C LEU A 27 23.24 -1.36 -0.15
N ASP A 28 23.40 -1.44 -1.47
CA ASP A 28 24.16 -2.53 -2.11
C ASP A 28 25.61 -2.58 -1.61
N ILE A 29 26.23 -1.42 -1.41
CA ILE A 29 27.60 -1.31 -0.87
C ILE A 29 27.63 -1.66 0.63
N TYR A 30 26.60 -1.26 1.39
CA TYR A 30 26.46 -1.56 2.81
C TYR A 30 26.32 -3.07 3.06
N PHE A 31 25.40 -3.73 2.35
CA PHE A 31 25.16 -5.17 2.50
C PHE A 31 26.23 -6.05 1.84
N LYS A 32 26.97 -5.51 0.86
CA LYS A 32 28.04 -6.25 0.18
C LYS A 32 29.34 -5.42 0.11
N PRO A 33 30.10 -5.32 1.22
CA PRO A 33 31.40 -4.65 1.21
C PRO A 33 32.34 -5.26 0.16
N GLY A 34 33.00 -4.40 -0.62
CA GLY A 34 33.89 -4.83 -1.71
C GLY A 34 33.17 -5.10 -3.03
N ILE A 35 31.89 -4.76 -3.16
CA ILE A 35 31.14 -4.89 -4.42
C ILE A 35 31.84 -4.13 -5.57
N SER A 36 31.82 -4.72 -6.76
CA SER A 36 32.43 -4.10 -7.94
C SER A 36 31.49 -3.08 -8.59
N THR A 37 32.04 -2.05 -9.25
CA THR A 37 31.23 -1.09 -10.02
C THR A 37 30.40 -1.77 -11.12
N LYS A 38 30.91 -2.85 -11.71
CA LYS A 38 30.16 -3.67 -12.69
C LYS A 38 28.96 -4.37 -12.07
N GLU A 39 29.11 -4.88 -10.85
CA GLU A 39 28.02 -5.54 -10.17
C GLU A 39 26.94 -4.54 -9.73
N ILE A 40 27.33 -3.36 -9.22
CA ILE A 40 26.39 -2.28 -8.90
C ILE A 40 25.59 -1.90 -10.15
N ALA A 41 26.25 -1.68 -11.29
CA ALA A 41 25.57 -1.37 -12.56
C ALA A 41 24.59 -2.45 -13.00
N ARG A 42 24.97 -3.73 -12.85
CA ARG A 42 24.08 -4.85 -13.17
C ARG A 42 22.84 -4.88 -12.27
N LYS A 43 22.99 -4.66 -10.96
CA LYS A 43 21.87 -4.68 -10.01
C LYS A 43 20.91 -3.50 -10.19
N THR A 44 21.45 -2.32 -10.48
CA THR A 44 20.68 -1.08 -10.62
C THR A 44 20.19 -0.83 -12.05
N LEU A 45 20.59 -1.67 -13.00
CA LEU A 45 20.30 -1.51 -14.44
C LEU A 45 20.81 -0.18 -15.04
N LEU A 46 21.76 0.47 -14.37
CA LEU A 46 22.34 1.74 -14.83
C LEU A 46 23.55 1.53 -15.73
N PRO A 47 23.79 2.44 -16.70
CA PRO A 47 25.04 2.48 -17.45
C PRO A 47 26.26 2.64 -16.53
N LEU A 48 27.34 1.92 -16.81
CA LEU A 48 28.60 2.00 -16.07
C LEU A 48 29.13 3.44 -15.87
N PRO A 49 29.07 4.35 -16.86
CA PRO A 49 29.49 5.73 -16.68
C PRO A 49 28.68 6.47 -15.62
N LEU A 50 27.36 6.24 -15.57
CA LEU A 50 26.47 6.86 -14.60
C LEU A 50 26.75 6.35 -13.19
N VAL A 51 26.87 5.02 -13.00
CA VAL A 51 27.29 4.46 -11.70
C VAL A 51 28.64 5.02 -11.26
N SER A 52 29.58 5.19 -12.19
CA SER A 52 30.89 5.77 -11.88
C SER A 52 30.80 7.24 -11.47
N ALA A 53 29.88 8.02 -12.03
CA ALA A 53 29.62 9.40 -11.65
C ALA A 53 29.01 9.48 -10.23
N ILE A 54 27.95 8.71 -9.96
CA ILE A 54 27.33 8.62 -8.63
C ILE A 54 28.38 8.21 -7.58
N LYS A 55 29.19 7.19 -7.89
CA LYS A 55 30.26 6.73 -7.00
C LYS A 55 31.25 7.84 -6.67
N LYS A 56 31.67 8.65 -7.65
CA LYS A 56 32.63 9.75 -7.41
C LYS A 56 32.05 10.79 -6.46
N GLU A 57 30.78 11.16 -6.62
CA GLU A 57 30.12 12.11 -5.72
C GLU A 57 29.93 11.52 -4.31
N LEU A 58 29.55 10.24 -4.20
CA LEU A 58 29.48 9.53 -2.90
C LEU A 58 30.85 9.46 -2.18
N ILE A 59 31.96 9.31 -2.92
CA ILE A 59 33.33 9.39 -2.36
C ILE A 59 33.63 10.81 -1.88
N LYS A 60 33.28 11.83 -2.66
CA LYS A 60 33.51 13.24 -2.33
C LYS A 60 32.79 13.67 -1.06
N VAL A 61 31.56 13.21 -0.84
CA VAL A 61 30.82 13.45 0.43
C VAL A 61 31.25 12.52 1.58
N GLY A 62 32.16 11.58 1.30
CA GLY A 62 32.78 10.70 2.29
C GLY A 62 31.90 9.54 2.77
N LEU A 63 30.86 9.16 2.01
CA LEU A 63 30.00 8.02 2.36
C LEU A 63 30.64 6.68 1.95
N ILE A 64 31.39 6.65 0.85
CA ILE A 64 32.03 5.43 0.35
C ILE A 64 33.50 5.66 0.02
N GLU A 65 34.25 4.58 -0.13
CA GLU A 65 35.67 4.60 -0.51
C GLU A 65 36.01 3.48 -1.51
N GLN A 66 37.04 3.71 -2.32
CA GLN A 66 37.57 2.73 -3.27
C GLN A 66 38.78 2.03 -2.65
N LYS A 67 38.63 0.72 -2.36
CA LYS A 67 39.72 -0.17 -1.92
C LYS A 67 39.71 -1.43 -2.79
N ARG A 68 39.82 -2.64 -2.20
CA ARG A 68 39.55 -3.93 -2.86
C ARG A 68 38.04 -4.05 -3.17
N GLY A 69 37.56 -3.25 -4.13
CA GLY A 69 36.14 -3.00 -4.37
C GLY A 69 35.63 -1.72 -3.70
N VAL A 70 34.33 -1.47 -3.80
CA VAL A 70 33.66 -0.29 -3.22
C VAL A 70 33.16 -0.65 -1.83
N ASN A 71 33.41 0.20 -0.84
CA ASN A 71 33.05 -0.04 0.56
C ASN A 71 32.42 1.22 1.17
N CYS A 72 31.57 1.05 2.17
CA CYS A 72 31.15 2.16 3.02
C CYS A 72 32.33 2.64 3.88
N THR A 73 32.44 3.95 4.09
CA THR A 73 33.28 4.48 5.18
C THR A 73 32.54 4.31 6.51
N ALA A 74 33.20 4.60 7.64
CA ALA A 74 32.52 4.67 8.94
C ALA A 74 31.39 5.74 8.98
N ARG A 75 31.46 6.77 8.12
CA ARG A 75 30.36 7.73 7.94
C ARG A 75 29.23 7.10 7.13
N GLY A 76 29.54 6.39 6.05
CA GLY A 76 28.56 5.69 5.21
C GLY A 76 27.78 4.63 5.96
N SER A 77 28.45 3.78 6.75
CA SER A 77 27.77 2.77 7.56
C SER A 77 26.82 3.40 8.57
N ARG A 78 27.27 4.42 9.31
CA ARG A 78 26.39 5.17 10.23
C ARG A 78 25.23 5.85 9.51
N PHE A 79 25.44 6.33 8.29
CA PHE A 79 24.37 6.90 7.48
C PHE A 79 23.30 5.86 7.14
N ALA A 80 23.70 4.70 6.63
CA ALA A 80 22.77 3.60 6.34
C ALA A 80 22.03 3.14 7.61
N GLU A 81 22.75 3.03 8.72
CA GLU A 81 22.20 2.51 9.97
C GLU A 81 21.25 3.50 10.66
N GLN A 82 21.66 4.76 10.82
CA GLN A 82 20.96 5.73 11.65
C GLN A 82 19.99 6.62 10.87
N VAL A 83 20.29 6.90 9.60
CA VAL A 83 19.47 7.80 8.76
C VAL A 83 18.50 6.99 7.94
N MET A 84 19.01 6.00 7.20
CA MET A 84 18.18 5.15 6.34
C MET A 84 17.45 4.06 7.13
N GLY A 85 17.72 3.91 8.42
CA GLY A 85 17.01 3.00 9.33
C GLY A 85 17.49 1.56 9.30
N PHE A 86 18.62 1.24 8.66
CA PHE A 86 19.09 -0.16 8.53
C PHE A 86 19.92 -0.66 9.74
N GLY A 87 20.01 0.12 10.82
CA GLY A 87 20.71 -0.27 12.04
C GLY A 87 19.92 -1.27 12.86
N ASP A 88 20.60 -2.22 13.53
CA ASP A 88 19.99 -3.29 14.34
C ASP A 88 19.02 -4.24 13.60
N LEU A 89 18.89 -4.09 12.28
CA LEU A 89 18.08 -4.92 11.40
C LEU A 89 18.58 -6.37 11.42
N ASP A 90 17.66 -7.34 11.44
CA ASP A 90 17.98 -8.73 11.13
C ASP A 90 18.31 -8.87 9.64
N HIS A 91 19.62 -8.83 9.34
CA HIS A 91 20.12 -8.89 7.97
C HIS A 91 19.76 -10.19 7.26
N ASP A 92 19.78 -11.33 7.95
CA ASP A 92 19.52 -12.63 7.34
C ASP A 92 18.04 -12.76 6.98
N LEU A 93 17.14 -12.32 7.87
CA LEU A 93 15.72 -12.28 7.57
C LEU A 93 15.41 -11.29 6.44
N TYR A 94 15.97 -10.07 6.49
CA TYR A 94 15.77 -9.06 5.44
C TYR A 94 16.20 -9.58 4.07
N GLN A 95 17.39 -10.17 3.95
CA GLN A 95 17.92 -10.68 2.68
C GLN A 95 17.04 -11.81 2.13
N ARG A 96 16.59 -12.75 2.97
CA ARG A 96 15.67 -13.82 2.55
C ARG A 96 14.35 -13.27 2.05
N LEU A 97 13.68 -12.41 2.82
CA LEU A 97 12.39 -11.83 2.39
C LEU A 97 12.50 -11.01 1.10
N LYS A 98 13.64 -10.34 0.91
CA LYS A 98 13.90 -9.51 -0.27
C LYS A 98 14.11 -10.32 -1.55
N TYR A 99 14.86 -11.42 -1.49
CA TYR A 99 15.31 -12.11 -2.70
C TYR A 99 14.70 -13.50 -2.90
N GLU A 100 14.17 -14.11 -1.84
CA GLU A 100 13.60 -15.45 -1.86
C GLU A 100 12.08 -15.40 -1.71
N GLN A 101 11.41 -16.48 -2.11
CA GLN A 101 9.98 -16.62 -1.88
C GLN A 101 9.72 -16.94 -0.41
N TRP A 102 9.21 -15.94 0.33
CA TRP A 102 8.89 -16.13 1.74
C TRP A 102 7.74 -17.13 1.95
N GLN A 103 7.79 -17.85 3.07
CA GLN A 103 6.73 -18.76 3.53
C GLN A 103 6.20 -18.32 4.90
N PRO A 104 4.89 -18.47 5.18
CA PRO A 104 4.30 -18.13 6.49
C PRO A 104 5.02 -18.74 7.69
N ASP A 105 5.55 -19.96 7.55
CA ASP A 105 6.26 -20.67 8.62
C ASP A 105 7.54 -19.95 9.07
N GLU A 106 8.16 -19.13 8.21
CA GLU A 106 9.34 -18.35 8.58
C GLU A 106 9.04 -17.28 9.64
N LEU A 107 7.78 -16.84 9.71
CA LEU A 107 7.28 -15.83 10.65
C LEU A 107 6.13 -16.38 11.51
N LYS A 108 6.15 -17.69 11.79
CA LYS A 108 5.02 -18.43 12.38
C LYS A 108 4.44 -17.78 13.64
N ASP A 109 5.28 -17.37 14.59
CA ASP A 109 4.81 -16.78 15.85
C ASP A 109 4.08 -15.44 15.60
N MET A 110 4.60 -14.62 14.69
CA MET A 110 3.97 -13.38 14.25
C MET A 110 2.67 -13.66 13.50
N MET A 111 2.66 -14.63 12.58
CA MET A 111 1.47 -15.02 11.82
C MET A 111 0.35 -15.50 12.75
N THR A 112 0.67 -16.38 13.71
CA THR A 112 -0.29 -16.89 14.71
C THR A 112 -0.89 -15.76 15.53
N LYS A 113 -0.07 -14.77 15.92
CA LYS A 113 -0.56 -13.58 16.62
C LYS A 113 -1.50 -12.77 15.73
N LEU A 114 -1.13 -12.55 14.47
CA LEU A 114 -1.91 -11.78 13.51
C LEU A 114 -3.23 -12.46 13.12
N GLU A 115 -3.35 -13.78 13.21
CA GLU A 115 -4.64 -14.47 12.99
C GLU A 115 -5.73 -13.90 13.90
N SER A 116 -5.47 -13.80 15.21
CA SER A 116 -6.41 -13.22 16.17
C SER A 116 -6.73 -11.74 15.88
N VAL A 117 -5.74 -10.98 15.39
CA VAL A 117 -5.90 -9.58 15.01
C VAL A 117 -6.81 -9.45 13.79
N PHE A 118 -6.67 -10.33 12.80
CA PHE A 118 -7.50 -10.31 11.59
C PHE A 118 -8.90 -10.85 11.84
N GLU A 119 -9.07 -11.79 12.78
CA GLU A 119 -10.38 -12.26 13.23
C GLU A 119 -11.15 -11.18 14.01
N GLY A 120 -10.44 -10.37 14.79
CA GLY A 120 -11.01 -9.28 15.60
C GLY A 120 -11.35 -8.00 14.83
N ARG A 121 -11.07 -7.94 13.51
CA ARG A 121 -11.28 -6.72 12.72
C ARG A 121 -12.76 -6.33 12.61
N PRO A 122 -13.08 -5.04 12.41
CA PRO A 122 -14.45 -4.60 12.19
C PRO A 122 -15.13 -5.31 11.00
N GLN A 123 -16.42 -5.56 11.13
CA GLN A 123 -17.23 -6.16 10.06
C GLN A 123 -17.32 -5.22 8.86
N VAL A 124 -17.19 -5.79 7.66
CA VAL A 124 -17.23 -5.06 6.38
C VAL A 124 -18.52 -4.23 6.24
N ASP A 125 -18.36 -2.98 5.81
CA ASP A 125 -19.46 -2.14 5.34
C ASP A 125 -19.43 -2.07 3.80
N VAL A 126 -20.30 -2.88 3.21
CA VAL A 126 -20.43 -2.97 1.75
C VAL A 126 -20.98 -1.70 1.10
N THR A 127 -21.49 -0.73 1.87
CA THR A 127 -21.96 0.56 1.31
C THR A 127 -20.82 1.45 0.85
N ILE A 128 -19.62 1.25 1.41
CA ILE A 128 -18.38 1.93 1.05
C ILE A 128 -17.40 0.98 0.33
N ASP A 129 -17.93 -0.09 -0.28
CA ASP A 129 -17.19 -1.11 -1.04
C ASP A 129 -16.09 -1.85 -0.25
N GLN A 130 -16.16 -1.89 1.09
CA GLN A 130 -15.20 -2.68 1.91
C GLN A 130 -15.27 -4.17 1.59
N SER A 131 -14.09 -4.81 1.60
CA SER A 131 -13.92 -6.24 1.36
C SER A 131 -12.65 -6.72 2.05
N SER A 132 -12.84 -7.59 3.03
CA SER A 132 -11.79 -8.16 3.86
C SER A 132 -10.85 -9.12 3.12
N CYS A 133 -9.58 -8.75 2.93
CA CYS A 133 -8.55 -9.66 2.42
C CYS A 133 -8.10 -10.69 3.47
N THR A 134 -7.40 -11.73 3.02
CA THR A 134 -6.78 -12.73 3.90
C THR A 134 -5.52 -12.18 4.58
N LEU A 135 -5.16 -12.70 5.76
CA LEU A 135 -3.90 -12.36 6.43
C LEU A 135 -2.69 -12.59 5.51
N ALA A 136 -2.67 -13.71 4.78
CA ALA A 136 -1.62 -14.02 3.81
C ALA A 136 -1.50 -12.93 2.73
N THR A 137 -2.63 -12.42 2.22
CA THR A 137 -2.65 -11.30 1.26
C THR A 137 -2.02 -10.05 1.86
N SER A 138 -2.48 -9.63 3.05
CA SER A 138 -1.98 -8.42 3.70
C SER A 138 -0.47 -8.50 3.99
N MET A 139 0.01 -9.66 4.43
CA MET A 139 1.44 -9.92 4.61
C MET A 139 2.23 -9.97 3.30
N ASN A 140 1.67 -10.54 2.24
CA ASN A 140 2.30 -10.51 0.91
C ASN A 140 2.48 -9.07 0.42
N ARG A 141 1.52 -8.17 0.68
CA ARG A 141 1.64 -6.73 0.39
C ARG A 141 2.78 -6.08 1.19
N ALA A 142 2.92 -6.42 2.48
CA ALA A 142 4.01 -5.92 3.31
C ALA A 142 5.40 -6.39 2.82
N VAL A 143 5.53 -7.66 2.46
CA VAL A 143 6.78 -8.20 1.87
C VAL A 143 7.05 -7.58 0.49
N LEU A 144 6.02 -7.32 -0.30
CA LEU A 144 6.17 -6.59 -1.56
C LEU A 144 6.73 -5.17 -1.31
N ALA A 145 6.26 -4.45 -0.29
CA ALA A 145 6.80 -3.16 0.11
C ALA A 145 8.31 -3.24 0.40
N LEU A 146 8.73 -4.26 1.15
CA LEU A 146 10.14 -4.51 1.45
C LEU A 146 10.97 -4.75 0.18
N ARG A 147 10.45 -5.56 -0.75
CA ARG A 147 11.12 -5.88 -2.02
C ARG A 147 11.29 -4.68 -2.95
N HIS A 148 10.45 -3.66 -2.81
CA HIS A 148 10.53 -2.40 -3.54
C HIS A 148 11.22 -1.27 -2.74
N GLU A 149 11.94 -1.60 -1.66
CA GLU A 149 12.62 -0.63 -0.78
C GLU A 149 11.70 0.49 -0.28
N ALA A 150 10.42 0.15 -0.06
CA ALA A 150 9.35 1.05 0.34
C ALA A 150 8.94 0.89 1.82
N LEU A 151 9.61 0.01 2.56
CA LEU A 151 9.28 -0.30 3.96
C LEU A 151 10.18 0.44 4.97
N ILE A 152 11.48 0.19 4.93
CA ILE A 152 12.44 0.66 5.95
C ILE A 152 12.79 2.14 5.72
N GLY A 153 12.71 2.95 6.78
CA GLY A 153 13.06 4.37 6.76
C GLY A 153 12.13 5.24 5.91
N ARG A 154 10.89 4.80 5.68
CA ARG A 154 9.92 5.47 4.80
C ARG A 154 8.74 6.07 5.54
N ASP A 155 8.20 7.15 5.01
CA ASP A 155 6.86 7.63 5.35
C ASP A 155 5.84 6.97 4.39
N ILE A 156 5.04 6.04 4.90
CA ILE A 156 4.08 5.23 4.12
C ILE A 156 2.66 5.71 4.39
N VAL A 157 1.81 5.82 3.36
CA VAL A 157 0.37 6.10 3.54
C VAL A 157 -0.50 4.99 2.95
N CYS A 158 -1.50 4.56 3.72
CA CYS A 158 -2.55 3.62 3.33
C CYS A 158 -3.86 4.41 3.14
N LEU A 159 -4.39 4.41 1.92
CA LEU A 159 -5.65 5.05 1.55
C LEU A 159 -6.76 4.00 1.54
N GLY A 160 -7.51 3.96 2.63
CA GLY A 160 -8.31 2.80 3.00
C GLY A 160 -7.46 1.73 3.69
N ASP A 161 -7.98 1.10 4.74
CA ASP A 161 -7.24 0.06 5.49
C ASP A 161 -8.13 -0.99 6.18
N ASP A 162 -9.28 -1.33 5.59
CA ASP A 162 -10.11 -2.47 6.02
C ASP A 162 -9.38 -3.83 5.91
N ASP A 163 -8.33 -3.86 5.10
CA ASP A 163 -7.40 -4.97 4.91
C ASP A 163 -6.27 -5.04 5.95
N LEU A 164 -6.16 -4.04 6.83
CA LEU A 164 -5.12 -3.94 7.86
C LEU A 164 -3.69 -4.08 7.30
N VAL A 165 -3.44 -3.55 6.09
CA VAL A 165 -2.10 -3.58 5.49
C VAL A 165 -1.12 -2.76 6.31
N SER A 166 -1.59 -1.66 6.93
CA SER A 166 -0.77 -0.87 7.86
C SER A 166 -0.25 -1.72 9.03
N VAL A 167 -1.10 -2.59 9.58
CA VAL A 167 -0.79 -3.49 10.69
C VAL A 167 0.23 -4.54 10.23
N SER A 168 0.02 -5.17 9.07
CA SER A 168 0.98 -6.13 8.49
C SER A 168 2.35 -5.50 8.22
N LEU A 169 2.40 -4.26 7.72
CA LEU A 169 3.65 -3.50 7.54
C LEU A 169 4.37 -3.28 8.89
N ALA A 170 3.63 -2.85 9.91
CA ALA A 170 4.20 -2.58 11.23
C ALA A 170 4.68 -3.84 11.97
N PHE A 171 3.95 -4.94 11.87
CA PHE A 171 4.38 -6.21 12.46
C PHE A 171 5.60 -6.79 11.75
N LEU A 172 5.67 -6.67 10.42
CA LEU A 172 6.87 -7.05 9.67
C LEU A 172 8.09 -6.23 10.11
N LEU A 173 7.92 -4.92 10.36
CA LEU A 173 8.97 -4.08 10.95
C LEU A 173 9.37 -4.61 12.33
N LYS A 174 8.43 -4.85 13.25
CA LYS A 174 8.77 -5.43 14.55
C LYS A 174 9.60 -6.70 14.41
N GLN A 175 9.19 -7.60 13.52
CA GLN A 175 9.91 -8.84 13.30
C GLN A 175 11.35 -8.62 12.78
N LEU A 176 11.53 -7.68 11.85
CA LEU A 176 12.84 -7.31 11.30
C LEU A 176 13.76 -6.64 12.31
N TYR A 177 13.22 -5.97 13.33
CA TYR A 177 13.99 -5.24 14.37
C TYR A 177 13.84 -5.87 15.76
N ARG A 178 13.71 -7.20 15.84
CA ARG A 178 13.68 -7.96 17.10
C ARG A 178 12.64 -7.44 18.11
N ASN A 179 11.46 -7.14 17.60
CA ASN A 179 10.28 -6.58 18.28
C ASN A 179 10.36 -5.09 18.66
N ASP A 180 11.28 -4.31 18.08
CA ASP A 180 11.39 -2.86 18.28
C ASP A 180 11.33 -2.12 16.93
N ALA A 181 10.11 -1.83 16.45
CA ALA A 181 9.91 -1.15 15.17
C ALA A 181 10.40 0.31 15.16
N SER A 182 10.61 0.93 16.33
CA SER A 182 11.02 2.34 16.42
C SER A 182 12.38 2.61 15.78
N LYS A 183 13.23 1.58 15.69
CA LYS A 183 14.56 1.63 15.07
C LYS A 183 14.55 1.70 13.54
N SER A 184 13.42 1.43 12.91
CA SER A 184 13.29 1.41 11.45
C SER A 184 13.24 2.80 10.82
N ASN A 185 13.03 3.86 11.60
CA ASN A 185 12.68 5.21 11.14
C ASN A 185 11.42 5.28 10.25
N THR A 186 10.66 4.20 10.14
CA THR A 186 9.43 4.14 9.33
C THR A 186 8.26 4.72 10.11
N ARG A 187 7.38 5.44 9.41
CA ARG A 187 6.09 5.90 9.94
C ARG A 187 4.98 5.52 8.96
N ILE A 188 3.88 5.00 9.48
CA ILE A 188 2.76 4.51 8.69
C ILE A 188 1.54 5.36 9.00
N TYR A 189 0.88 5.86 7.97
CA TYR A 189 -0.28 6.73 8.07
C TYR A 189 -1.47 6.05 7.44
N VAL A 190 -2.60 6.01 8.15
CA VAL A 190 -3.83 5.41 7.66
C VAL A 190 -4.88 6.49 7.50
N PHE A 191 -5.33 6.71 6.28
CA PHE A 191 -6.43 7.63 5.99
C PHE A 191 -7.66 6.80 5.60
N GLU A 192 -8.68 6.85 6.44
CA GLU A 192 -9.83 5.95 6.36
C GLU A 192 -11.10 6.69 6.76
N ILE A 193 -12.19 6.48 6.03
CA ILE A 193 -13.48 7.12 6.31
C ILE A 193 -14.22 6.42 7.44
N ASP A 194 -13.99 5.12 7.60
CA ASP A 194 -14.64 4.31 8.62
C ASP A 194 -13.93 4.39 9.97
N LYS A 195 -14.55 5.13 10.90
CA LYS A 195 -14.09 5.26 12.28
C LYS A 195 -13.89 3.94 13.01
N ARG A 196 -14.60 2.87 12.63
CA ARG A 196 -14.45 1.55 13.26
C ARG A 196 -13.06 0.98 12.97
N ILE A 197 -12.59 1.14 11.73
CA ILE A 197 -11.26 0.71 11.30
C ILE A 197 -10.19 1.58 11.96
N THR A 198 -10.30 2.91 11.91
CA THR A 198 -9.29 3.79 12.54
C THR A 198 -9.18 3.56 14.05
N SER A 199 -10.30 3.35 14.75
CA SER A 199 -10.31 3.04 16.18
C SER A 199 -9.62 1.70 16.48
N TYR A 200 -9.87 0.69 15.64
CA TYR A 200 -9.26 -0.63 15.80
C TYR A 200 -7.74 -0.59 15.54
N VAL A 201 -7.31 0.06 14.46
CA VAL A 201 -5.89 0.21 14.12
C VAL A 201 -5.15 1.05 15.17
N ASN A 202 -5.74 2.14 15.67
CA ASN A 202 -5.16 2.92 16.76
C ASN A 202 -5.01 2.08 18.05
N TYR A 203 -6.03 1.28 18.41
CA TYR A 203 -5.92 0.36 19.55
C TYR A 203 -4.76 -0.62 19.39
N LEU A 204 -4.59 -1.21 18.21
CA LEU A 204 -3.46 -2.09 17.92
C LEU A 204 -2.14 -1.32 17.97
N ALA A 205 -2.09 -0.11 17.43
CA ALA A 205 -0.89 0.70 17.42
C ALA A 205 -0.41 1.03 18.84
N GLU A 206 -1.33 1.39 19.74
CA GLU A 206 -1.02 1.64 21.15
C GLU A 206 -0.63 0.36 21.91
N THR A 207 -1.39 -0.73 21.75
CA THR A 207 -1.16 -1.97 22.52
C THR A 207 0.06 -2.75 22.06
N GLU A 208 0.46 -2.60 20.80
CA GLU A 208 1.58 -3.30 20.19
C GLU A 208 2.78 -2.39 19.91
N ASP A 209 2.72 -1.12 20.30
CA ASP A 209 3.78 -0.13 20.04
C ASP A 209 4.17 -0.07 18.56
N LEU A 210 3.15 0.10 17.70
CA LEU A 210 3.32 0.15 16.24
C LEU A 210 3.49 1.60 15.78
N PRO A 211 4.35 1.88 14.78
CA PRO A 211 4.56 3.22 14.24
C PRO A 211 3.42 3.64 13.28
N ILE A 212 2.17 3.47 13.69
CA ILE A 212 0.97 3.77 12.89
C ILE A 212 0.25 4.98 13.47
N VAL A 213 -0.21 5.89 12.60
CA VAL A 213 -1.08 7.00 12.96
C VAL A 213 -2.29 7.03 12.03
N CYS A 214 -3.50 6.99 12.59
CA CYS A 214 -4.74 7.03 11.81
C CYS A 214 -5.37 8.42 11.76
N TYR A 215 -5.98 8.75 10.62
CA TYR A 215 -6.78 9.95 10.40
C TYR A 215 -8.11 9.56 9.75
N GLU A 216 -9.20 10.07 10.31
CA GLU A 216 -10.52 9.97 9.69
C GLU A 216 -10.56 10.92 8.48
N MET A 217 -10.77 10.37 7.27
CA MET A 217 -10.72 11.17 6.05
C MET A 217 -11.67 10.66 4.97
N ASP A 218 -12.48 11.56 4.41
CA ASP A 218 -13.26 11.30 3.20
C ASP A 218 -12.50 11.84 1.98
N PHE A 219 -12.07 10.96 1.09
CA PHE A 219 -11.33 11.34 -0.12
C PHE A 219 -12.15 12.09 -1.16
N ARG A 220 -13.47 12.18 -0.97
CA ARG A 220 -14.32 13.11 -1.73
C ARG A 220 -13.97 14.56 -1.46
N GLU A 221 -13.50 14.87 -0.26
CA GLU A 221 -13.08 16.21 0.10
C GLU A 221 -11.65 16.50 -0.37
N GLN A 222 -11.23 17.75 -0.23
CA GLN A 222 -9.84 18.13 -0.45
C GLN A 222 -8.97 17.64 0.70
N LEU A 223 -7.75 17.21 0.36
CA LEU A 223 -6.78 16.75 1.35
C LEU A 223 -6.22 17.94 2.15
N PRO A 224 -6.02 17.79 3.46
CA PRO A 224 -5.35 18.81 4.27
C PRO A 224 -3.93 19.09 3.76
N SER A 225 -3.57 20.37 3.70
CA SER A 225 -2.31 20.84 3.10
C SER A 225 -1.04 20.26 3.75
N GLU A 226 -1.12 19.91 5.03
CA GLU A 226 -0.02 19.35 5.83
C GLU A 226 0.40 17.92 5.42
N PHE A 227 -0.41 17.24 4.62
CA PHE A 227 -0.13 15.90 4.12
C PHE A 227 0.32 15.88 2.65
N LEU A 228 0.20 17.00 1.94
CA LEU A 228 0.56 17.07 0.53
C LEU A 228 2.08 16.90 0.34
N ASN A 229 2.45 16.13 -0.68
CA ASN A 229 3.85 15.89 -1.08
C ASN A 229 4.78 15.39 0.04
N ARG A 230 4.28 14.52 0.92
CA ARG A 230 4.98 14.08 2.14
C ARG A 230 5.45 12.63 2.11
N PHE A 231 4.75 11.75 1.41
CA PHE A 231 4.94 10.30 1.56
C PHE A 231 5.87 9.72 0.49
N ASP A 232 6.59 8.66 0.86
CA ASP A 232 7.49 7.92 -0.02
C ASP A 232 6.78 6.77 -0.75
N CYS A 233 5.60 6.37 -0.27
CA CYS A 233 4.89 5.18 -0.73
C CYS A 233 3.38 5.28 -0.44
N VAL A 234 2.55 4.79 -1.38
CA VAL A 234 1.09 4.70 -1.21
C VAL A 234 0.62 3.25 -1.34
N PHE A 235 -0.27 2.84 -0.45
CA PHE A 235 -1.09 1.63 -0.59
C PHE A 235 -2.56 2.02 -0.77
N THR A 236 -3.27 1.34 -1.66
CA THR A 236 -4.72 1.49 -1.76
C THR A 236 -5.40 0.26 -2.39
N ASP A 237 -6.60 -0.07 -1.90
CA ASP A 237 -7.54 -1.02 -2.50
C ASP A 237 -8.88 -0.29 -2.72
N PRO A 238 -8.98 0.53 -3.77
CA PRO A 238 -10.07 1.47 -3.94
C PRO A 238 -11.34 0.78 -4.43
N PRO A 239 -12.50 1.49 -4.41
CA PRO A 239 -13.72 0.99 -5.03
C PRO A 239 -13.48 0.54 -6.48
N TYR A 240 -14.03 -0.62 -6.86
CA TYR A 240 -13.75 -1.27 -8.15
C TYR A 240 -14.47 -0.64 -9.36
N THR A 241 -14.79 0.63 -9.27
CA THR A 241 -15.27 1.50 -10.36
C THR A 241 -14.06 2.23 -10.98
N GLN A 242 -14.17 2.66 -12.23
CA GLN A 242 -13.08 3.41 -12.87
C GLN A 242 -12.86 4.76 -12.15
N GLN A 243 -13.95 5.37 -11.71
CA GLN A 243 -13.99 6.59 -10.93
C GLN A 243 -13.29 6.43 -9.57
N GLY A 244 -13.61 5.36 -8.84
CA GLY A 244 -13.00 5.06 -7.54
C GLY A 244 -11.51 4.85 -7.62
N MET A 245 -11.08 4.03 -8.57
CA MET A 245 -9.66 3.87 -8.88
C MET A 245 -8.99 5.21 -9.18
N SER A 246 -9.57 6.02 -10.07
CA SER A 246 -8.98 7.30 -10.48
C SER A 246 -8.88 8.28 -9.32
N LEU A 247 -9.92 8.38 -8.48
CA LEU A 247 -9.91 9.24 -7.30
C LEU A 247 -8.82 8.86 -6.30
N PHE A 248 -8.76 7.59 -5.90
CA PHE A 248 -7.81 7.14 -4.88
C PHE A 248 -6.36 7.21 -5.38
N VAL A 249 -6.10 6.84 -6.64
CA VAL A 249 -4.75 7.02 -7.23
C VAL A 249 -4.40 8.51 -7.32
N SER A 250 -5.33 9.37 -7.74
CA SER A 250 -5.12 10.82 -7.78
C SER A 250 -4.82 11.41 -6.40
N ARG A 251 -5.53 10.96 -5.34
CA ARG A 251 -5.26 11.35 -3.95
C ARG A 251 -3.90 10.84 -3.47
N GLY A 252 -3.55 9.60 -3.83
CA GLY A 252 -2.21 9.05 -3.61
C GLY A 252 -1.11 9.92 -4.22
N ILE A 253 -1.29 10.38 -5.46
CA ILE A 253 -0.34 11.29 -6.12
C ILE A 253 -0.21 12.62 -5.37
N GLN A 254 -1.30 13.21 -4.88
CA GLN A 254 -1.26 14.46 -4.10
C GLN A 254 -0.47 14.32 -2.80
N LEU A 255 -0.47 13.11 -2.21
CA LEU A 255 0.20 12.79 -0.96
C LEU A 255 1.69 12.42 -1.17
N LEU A 256 2.04 11.80 -2.30
CA LEU A 256 3.42 11.43 -2.61
C LEU A 256 4.33 12.64 -2.76
N LYS A 257 5.56 12.56 -2.23
CA LYS A 257 6.62 13.52 -2.54
C LYS A 257 6.77 13.65 -4.06
N ARG A 258 7.16 14.84 -4.53
CA ARG A 258 7.42 15.12 -5.96
C ARG A 258 8.78 14.59 -6.41
N ASP A 259 9.07 13.34 -6.04
CA ASP A 259 10.28 12.62 -6.41
C ASP A 259 9.95 11.57 -7.48
N VAL A 260 10.90 11.33 -8.39
CA VAL A 260 10.82 10.25 -9.37
C VAL A 260 11.07 8.91 -8.69
N GLY A 261 10.26 7.91 -9.03
CA GLY A 261 10.54 6.54 -8.68
C GLY A 261 9.81 6.02 -7.43
N LEU A 262 8.86 6.78 -6.88
CA LEU A 262 8.09 6.39 -5.69
C LEU A 262 6.95 5.43 -6.06
N PRO A 263 6.77 4.33 -5.32
CA PRO A 263 5.78 3.32 -5.64
C PRO A 263 4.38 3.66 -5.14
N ILE A 264 3.38 3.28 -5.95
CA ILE A 264 1.98 3.15 -5.54
C ILE A 264 1.59 1.69 -5.72
N PHE A 265 1.18 1.04 -4.63
CA PHE A 265 0.68 -0.33 -4.60
C PHE A 265 -0.85 -0.30 -4.70
N LEU A 266 -1.36 -0.59 -5.89
CA LEU A 266 -2.79 -0.58 -6.19
C LEU A 266 -3.32 -2.01 -6.26
N SER A 267 -4.16 -2.38 -5.30
CA SER A 267 -4.98 -3.58 -5.40
C SER A 267 -6.22 -3.30 -6.23
N PHE A 268 -6.54 -4.15 -7.20
CA PHE A 268 -7.70 -3.92 -8.05
C PHE A 268 -8.25 -5.20 -8.65
N ALA A 269 -9.58 -5.30 -8.78
CA ALA A 269 -10.23 -6.45 -9.41
C ALA A 269 -9.77 -6.69 -10.86
N HIS A 270 -9.79 -7.96 -11.29
CA HIS A 270 -9.64 -8.31 -12.71
C HIS A 270 -10.84 -7.80 -13.50
N LYS A 271 -10.58 -7.16 -14.65
CA LYS A 271 -11.61 -6.56 -15.52
C LYS A 271 -11.44 -7.01 -16.97
N SER A 272 -12.42 -6.67 -17.81
CA SER A 272 -12.34 -6.93 -19.25
C SER A 272 -11.11 -6.26 -19.89
N PRO A 273 -10.61 -6.76 -21.03
CA PRO A 273 -9.50 -6.14 -21.74
C PRO A 273 -9.71 -4.64 -22.02
N ASP A 274 -10.91 -4.23 -22.43
CA ASP A 274 -11.23 -2.83 -22.71
C ASP A 274 -11.15 -1.95 -21.45
N PHE A 275 -11.63 -2.46 -20.31
CA PHE A 275 -11.52 -1.75 -19.04
C PHE A 275 -10.05 -1.66 -18.60
N THR A 276 -9.29 -2.73 -18.75
CA THR A 276 -7.85 -2.76 -18.43
C THR A 276 -7.07 -1.78 -19.29
N LEU A 277 -7.39 -1.66 -20.59
CA LEU A 277 -6.80 -0.65 -21.47
C LEU A 277 -7.19 0.77 -21.04
N ALA A 278 -8.44 1.01 -20.66
CA ALA A 278 -8.88 2.31 -20.13
C ALA A 278 -8.13 2.68 -18.84
N MET A 279 -7.93 1.71 -17.94
CA MET A 279 -7.14 1.88 -16.72
C MET A 279 -5.67 2.22 -17.02
N GLN A 280 -5.04 1.52 -17.96
CA GLN A 280 -3.66 1.84 -18.38
C GLN A 280 -3.55 3.25 -18.99
N ARG A 281 -4.54 3.67 -19.78
CA ARG A 281 -4.61 5.04 -20.31
C ARG A 281 -4.73 6.07 -19.19
N GLU A 282 -5.53 5.79 -18.16
CA GLU A 282 -5.66 6.68 -17.01
C GLU A 282 -4.34 6.82 -16.24
N PHE A 283 -3.62 5.73 -16.00
CA PHE A 283 -2.30 5.78 -15.37
C PHE A 283 -1.30 6.58 -16.22
N ALA A 284 -1.29 6.38 -17.53
CA ALA A 284 -0.44 7.15 -18.44
C ALA A 284 -0.80 8.64 -18.44
N ASN A 285 -2.10 8.97 -18.41
CA ASN A 285 -2.57 10.36 -18.31
C ASN A 285 -2.08 11.02 -17.01
N MET A 286 -2.08 10.31 -15.89
CA MET A 286 -1.52 10.77 -14.62
C MET A 286 0.01 10.80 -14.58
N GLY A 287 0.69 10.46 -15.69
CA GLY A 287 2.15 10.39 -15.76
C GLY A 287 2.76 9.28 -14.88
N LEU A 288 2.05 8.16 -14.68
CA LEU A 288 2.52 7.02 -13.91
C LEU A 288 3.06 5.91 -14.82
N LEU A 289 4.14 5.28 -14.38
CA LEU A 289 4.69 4.07 -15.01
C LEU A 289 4.11 2.81 -14.34
N VAL A 290 3.59 1.87 -15.13
CA VAL A 290 3.24 0.52 -14.63
C VAL A 290 4.48 -0.35 -14.66
N THR A 291 5.01 -0.70 -13.48
CA THR A 291 6.24 -1.51 -13.36
C THR A 291 5.96 -3.00 -13.21
N SER A 292 4.80 -3.37 -12.67
CA SER A 292 4.41 -4.76 -12.48
C SER A 292 2.89 -4.91 -12.39
N VAL A 293 2.40 -6.02 -12.92
CA VAL A 293 1.02 -6.49 -12.74
C VAL A 293 1.09 -7.93 -12.26
N LEU A 294 0.70 -8.15 -11.01
CA LEU A 294 0.76 -9.45 -10.34
C LEU A 294 -0.66 -10.03 -10.28
N PRO A 295 -1.04 -10.94 -11.19
CA PRO A 295 -2.39 -11.48 -11.24
C PRO A 295 -2.65 -12.43 -10.07
N ARG A 296 -3.88 -12.38 -9.52
CA ARG A 296 -4.32 -13.24 -8.40
C ARG A 296 -3.41 -13.09 -7.18
N PHE A 297 -2.94 -11.86 -6.94
CA PHE A 297 -2.09 -11.54 -5.81
C PHE A 297 -2.89 -11.39 -4.52
N ASN A 298 -4.08 -10.81 -4.61
CA ASN A 298 -4.94 -10.59 -3.45
C ASN A 298 -6.04 -11.66 -3.41
N GLU A 299 -6.32 -12.16 -2.22
CA GLU A 299 -7.42 -13.06 -1.91
C GLU A 299 -8.33 -12.43 -0.84
N TYR A 300 -9.65 -12.55 -1.02
CA TYR A 300 -10.65 -11.94 -0.15
C TYR A 300 -11.62 -12.96 0.43
N ILE A 301 -12.07 -12.69 1.65
CA ILE A 301 -13.05 -13.51 2.38
C ILE A 301 -14.46 -13.06 1.95
N GLY A 302 -15.26 -13.97 1.41
CA GLY A 302 -16.68 -13.72 1.10
C GLY A 302 -16.96 -12.90 -0.17
N ALA A 303 -15.95 -12.51 -0.95
CA ALA A 303 -16.09 -11.73 -2.19
C ALA A 303 -16.33 -12.62 -3.44
N GLU A 304 -17.32 -13.51 -3.39
CA GLU A 304 -17.51 -14.57 -4.39
C GLU A 304 -17.70 -14.03 -5.82
N ILE A 305 -18.24 -12.82 -5.97
CA ILE A 305 -18.54 -12.17 -7.26
C ILE A 305 -17.26 -11.88 -8.07
N ILE A 306 -16.11 -11.67 -7.42
CA ILE A 306 -14.81 -11.51 -8.08
C ILE A 306 -13.98 -12.80 -8.07
N GLY A 307 -14.61 -13.95 -7.80
CA GLY A 307 -13.90 -15.21 -7.61
C GLY A 307 -12.93 -15.18 -6.44
N ASN A 308 -13.20 -14.32 -5.44
CA ASN A 308 -12.37 -14.09 -4.26
C ASN A 308 -10.93 -13.62 -4.55
N THR A 309 -10.58 -13.23 -5.79
CA THR A 309 -9.20 -12.84 -6.12
C THR A 309 -9.10 -11.57 -6.96
N SER A 310 -8.04 -10.79 -6.73
CA SER A 310 -7.73 -9.58 -7.49
C SER A 310 -6.24 -9.52 -7.87
N GLN A 311 -5.81 -8.45 -8.52
CA GLN A 311 -4.41 -8.24 -8.89
C GLN A 311 -3.78 -7.12 -8.06
N MET A 312 -2.47 -7.19 -7.91
CA MET A 312 -1.65 -6.09 -7.41
C MET A 312 -0.94 -5.43 -8.58
N ILE A 313 -1.14 -4.13 -8.75
CA ILE A 313 -0.50 -3.31 -9.77
C ILE A 313 0.48 -2.39 -9.06
N VAL A 314 1.76 -2.45 -9.44
CA VAL A 314 2.79 -1.55 -8.91
C VAL A 314 3.01 -0.43 -9.91
N LEU A 315 2.55 0.77 -9.54
CA LEU A 315 2.80 2.00 -10.28
C LEU A 315 4.00 2.72 -9.70
N GLN A 316 4.63 3.58 -10.50
CA GLN A 316 5.80 4.34 -10.10
C GLN A 316 5.69 5.79 -10.61
N SER A 317 6.01 6.75 -9.76
CA SER A 317 6.04 8.17 -10.12
C SER A 317 7.16 8.48 -11.13
N THR A 318 6.91 9.47 -11.98
CA THR A 318 7.81 10.01 -13.00
C THR A 318 7.88 11.54 -12.87
N GLU A 319 8.71 12.18 -13.70
CA GLU A 319 8.78 13.66 -13.77
C GLU A 319 7.44 14.29 -14.21
N GLU A 320 6.58 13.51 -14.90
CA GLU A 320 5.29 13.96 -15.42
C GLU A 320 4.11 13.64 -14.48
N THR A 321 4.38 13.02 -13.32
CA THR A 321 3.33 12.59 -12.41
C THR A 321 2.54 13.77 -11.85
N HIS A 322 1.22 13.74 -12.08
CA HIS A 322 0.28 14.74 -11.59
C HIS A 322 -1.09 14.11 -11.28
N GLU A 323 -1.78 14.72 -10.32
CA GLU A 323 -3.14 14.36 -9.97
C GLU A 323 -4.10 14.68 -11.12
N SER A 324 -5.08 13.81 -11.40
CA SER A 324 -6.13 14.09 -12.40
C SER A 324 -7.36 14.77 -11.80
N ILE A 325 -7.51 14.76 -10.47
CA ILE A 325 -8.65 15.32 -9.73
C ILE A 325 -8.14 16.26 -8.63
N GLU A 326 -8.08 17.55 -8.93
CA GLU A 326 -7.57 18.59 -8.01
C GLU A 326 -8.58 19.04 -6.94
N ARG A 327 -9.88 18.94 -7.26
CA ARG A 327 -10.96 19.48 -6.43
C ARG A 327 -11.73 18.39 -5.71
N GLU A 328 -12.73 18.82 -4.95
CA GLU A 328 -13.73 17.95 -4.36
C GLU A 328 -14.39 17.05 -5.43
N TYR A 329 -14.65 15.80 -5.05
CA TYR A 329 -15.30 14.80 -5.87
C TYR A 329 -16.76 14.66 -5.42
N ARG A 330 -17.69 14.83 -6.37
CA ARG A 330 -19.14 14.84 -6.11
C ARG A 330 -19.93 13.84 -6.97
N GLN A 331 -19.24 13.04 -7.77
CA GLN A 331 -19.84 12.04 -8.64
C GLN A 331 -19.98 10.69 -7.90
N ALA A 332 -20.65 9.73 -8.52
CA ALA A 332 -20.81 8.38 -7.97
C ALA A 332 -19.45 7.67 -7.86
N LEU A 333 -19.14 7.18 -6.66
CA LEU A 333 -17.85 6.59 -6.31
C LEU A 333 -17.96 5.08 -6.12
N TYR A 334 -18.85 4.65 -5.21
CA TYR A 334 -19.00 3.27 -4.79
C TYR A 334 -19.83 2.46 -5.78
N THR A 335 -19.65 1.14 -5.79
CA THR A 335 -20.33 0.23 -6.71
C THR A 335 -21.86 0.33 -6.57
N GLY A 336 -22.35 0.52 -5.33
CA GLY A 336 -23.77 0.75 -5.05
C GLY A 336 -24.34 2.01 -5.71
N GLU A 337 -23.55 3.08 -5.76
CA GLU A 337 -23.93 4.37 -6.37
C GLU A 337 -23.94 4.33 -7.89
N VAL A 338 -22.98 3.59 -8.49
CA VAL A 338 -22.79 3.48 -9.94
C VAL A 338 -23.78 2.51 -10.57
N LYS A 339 -23.93 1.29 -10.01
CA LYS A 339 -24.77 0.24 -10.63
C LYS A 339 -26.23 0.30 -10.22
N ARG A 340 -26.56 0.98 -9.10
CA ARG A 340 -27.91 1.20 -8.57
C ARG A 340 -28.80 -0.06 -8.65
N THR A 341 -28.33 -1.20 -8.17
CA THR A 341 -29.12 -2.45 -8.25
C THR A 341 -30.13 -2.56 -7.12
N VAL A 342 -31.36 -2.96 -7.43
CA VAL A 342 -32.38 -3.33 -6.43
C VAL A 342 -32.42 -4.85 -6.30
N ARG A 343 -32.33 -5.33 -5.06
CA ARG A 343 -32.35 -6.76 -4.72
C ARG A 343 -33.61 -7.08 -3.93
N LEU A 344 -34.29 -8.17 -4.32
CA LEU A 344 -35.47 -8.68 -3.63
C LEU A 344 -35.07 -9.83 -2.73
N TYR A 345 -35.30 -9.69 -1.43
CA TYR A 345 -35.01 -10.70 -0.42
C TYR A 345 -36.30 -11.27 0.20
N GLU A 346 -36.45 -12.59 0.19
CA GLU A 346 -37.54 -13.28 0.88
C GLU A 346 -37.15 -13.64 2.31
N CYS A 347 -37.97 -13.30 3.29
CA CYS A 347 -37.80 -13.82 4.64
C CYS A 347 -38.09 -15.33 4.69
N LYS A 348 -37.11 -16.13 5.12
CA LYS A 348 -37.22 -17.60 5.21
C LYS A 348 -38.28 -18.11 6.20
N ARG A 349 -38.90 -17.25 7.01
CA ARG A 349 -39.93 -17.61 8.00
C ARG A 349 -41.34 -17.23 7.59
N CYS A 350 -41.54 -16.05 7.01
CA CYS A 350 -42.87 -15.52 6.70
C CYS A 350 -43.10 -15.23 5.21
N ASN A 351 -42.11 -15.54 4.36
CA ASN A 351 -42.12 -15.33 2.91
C ASN A 351 -42.35 -13.88 2.46
N ARG A 352 -42.19 -12.92 3.38
CA ARG A 352 -42.28 -11.50 3.04
C ARG A 352 -41.07 -11.13 2.17
N VAL A 353 -41.36 -10.52 1.03
CA VAL A 353 -40.34 -9.97 0.12
C VAL A 353 -40.03 -8.53 0.53
N THR A 354 -38.74 -8.21 0.61
CA THR A 354 -38.23 -6.90 0.99
C THR A 354 -37.24 -6.41 -0.06
N GLU A 355 -37.38 -5.15 -0.47
CA GLU A 355 -36.47 -4.48 -1.39
C GLU A 355 -35.26 -3.93 -0.64
N VAL A 356 -34.06 -4.20 -1.19
CA VAL A 356 -32.79 -3.74 -0.66
C VAL A 356 -32.00 -3.06 -1.76
N GLY A 357 -31.57 -1.81 -1.56
CA GLY A 357 -30.86 -1.04 -2.57
C GLY A 357 -30.44 0.36 -2.12
N PHE A 358 -29.64 1.02 -2.95
CA PHE A 358 -29.11 2.36 -2.67
C PHE A 358 -30.24 3.38 -2.41
N GLN A 359 -30.14 4.16 -1.32
CA GLN A 359 -31.15 5.13 -0.86
C GLN A 359 -32.55 4.55 -0.59
N MET A 360 -32.67 3.24 -0.35
CA MET A 360 -33.92 2.60 0.09
C MET A 360 -33.96 2.45 1.62
N GLU A 361 -35.11 2.06 2.17
CA GLU A 361 -35.31 1.80 3.61
C GLU A 361 -34.24 0.81 4.15
N TRP A 362 -33.97 -0.25 3.40
CA TRP A 362 -32.85 -1.15 3.65
C TRP A 362 -31.80 -1.00 2.54
N GLN A 363 -30.63 -0.47 2.89
CA GLN A 363 -29.54 -0.27 1.94
C GLN A 363 -28.75 -1.55 1.65
N THR A 364 -28.56 -2.40 2.66
CA THR A 364 -27.81 -3.67 2.57
C THR A 364 -28.60 -4.82 3.18
N ILE A 365 -28.20 -6.05 2.86
CA ILE A 365 -28.84 -7.23 3.45
C ILE A 365 -28.47 -7.34 4.93
N GLU A 366 -27.26 -6.94 5.33
CA GLU A 366 -26.81 -6.90 6.72
C GLU A 366 -27.67 -5.93 7.55
N HIS A 367 -28.03 -4.77 7.00
CA HIS A 367 -28.96 -3.83 7.63
C HIS A 367 -30.34 -4.47 7.86
N LEU A 368 -30.90 -5.13 6.83
CA LEU A 368 -32.17 -5.84 6.94
C LEU A 368 -32.11 -7.00 7.97
N LYS A 369 -31.01 -7.74 8.01
CA LYS A 369 -30.79 -8.82 9.00
C LYS A 369 -30.75 -8.27 10.42
N LYS A 370 -30.06 -7.17 10.64
CA LYS A 370 -29.92 -6.53 11.96
C LYS A 370 -31.25 -5.99 12.50
N GLU A 371 -32.09 -5.40 11.66
CA GLU A 371 -33.42 -4.88 12.05
C GLU A 371 -34.49 -5.99 12.12
N GLY A 372 -34.22 -7.11 11.47
CA GLY A 372 -35.11 -8.25 11.31
C GLY A 372 -36.26 -8.00 10.34
N CYS A 373 -36.89 -9.08 9.88
CA CYS A 373 -37.99 -8.99 8.93
C CYS A 373 -39.14 -8.10 9.46
N PRO A 374 -39.62 -7.11 8.69
CA PRO A 374 -40.68 -6.20 9.15
C PRO A 374 -41.98 -6.91 9.56
N GLY A 375 -42.22 -8.12 9.04
CA GLY A 375 -43.41 -8.91 9.37
C GLY A 375 -43.27 -9.86 10.57
N CYS A 376 -42.06 -10.33 10.90
CA CYS A 376 -41.89 -11.41 11.90
C CYS A 376 -40.60 -11.35 12.71
N ARG A 377 -39.79 -10.30 12.53
CA ARG A 377 -38.48 -10.07 13.16
C ARG A 377 -37.43 -11.17 12.92
N TYR A 378 -37.67 -12.10 12.00
CA TYR A 378 -36.69 -13.12 11.64
C TYR A 378 -35.54 -12.55 10.81
N GLU A 379 -34.33 -13.07 11.00
CA GLU A 379 -33.09 -12.46 10.50
C GLU A 379 -32.49 -13.21 9.28
N THR A 380 -33.12 -14.29 8.82
CA THR A 380 -32.63 -15.05 7.66
C THR A 380 -33.47 -14.77 6.42
N PHE A 381 -32.78 -14.43 5.34
CA PHE A 381 -33.38 -14.05 4.07
C PHE A 381 -32.69 -14.74 2.89
N GLU A 382 -33.44 -14.93 1.79
CA GLU A 382 -32.96 -15.47 0.52
C GLU A 382 -33.07 -14.45 -0.60
N LEU A 383 -32.04 -14.31 -1.43
CA LEU A 383 -32.10 -13.46 -2.62
C LEU A 383 -32.95 -14.14 -3.70
N ILE A 384 -34.05 -13.51 -4.09
CA ILE A 384 -34.96 -14.03 -5.12
C ILE A 384 -34.68 -13.40 -6.48
N GLN A 385 -34.36 -12.10 -6.50
CA GLN A 385 -34.19 -11.35 -7.73
C GLN A 385 -33.21 -10.20 -7.57
N LYS A 386 -32.47 -9.92 -8.65
CA LYS A 386 -31.64 -8.72 -8.79
C LYS A 386 -32.08 -7.96 -10.05
N LYS A 387 -32.45 -6.69 -9.89
CA LYS A 387 -32.80 -5.77 -10.96
C LYS A 387 -31.77 -4.64 -11.02
N ASN A 388 -31.46 -4.15 -12.21
CA ASN A 388 -30.79 -2.86 -12.37
C ASN A 388 -31.90 -1.79 -12.28
N ALA A 389 -31.72 -0.77 -11.43
CA ALA A 389 -32.65 0.36 -11.34
C ALA A 389 -32.45 1.35 -12.49
#